data_AF-E0VM08-F1
#
_entry.id   AF-E0VM08-F1
#
_cell.length_a   1.000
_cell.length_b   1.000
_cell.length_c   1.000
_cell.angle_alpha   90.00
_cell.angle_beta   90.00
_cell.angle_gamma   90.00
#
_symmetry.space_group_name_H-M   'P 1'
#
loop_
_entity.id
_entity.type
_entity.pdbx_description
1 polymer ?
#
loop_
_entity_poly.entity_id
_entity_poly.type
_entity_poly.pdbx_seq_one_letter_code
_entity_poly.pdbx_strand_id
1 'polypeptide(L)'
;MAQEVAIQPKYNIPRMKSVERISKLPAVEQTVDMANNLYVKVKDTNSLVKTVLTTAETTVKGAVDITLPVTSKLEGPIKMMDSFLCSSLDFVEDKIPAVKLPLDKIHVQDIN
;
A
#
# COMPACT_ATOMS: atom_id res chain seq x y z
N MET A 1 -27.34 -24.65 18.06
CA MET A 1 -26.44 -24.93 16.93
C MET A 1 -26.70 -23.89 15.87
N ALA A 2 -25.89 -22.85 15.81
CA ALA A 2 -25.87 -21.91 14.70
C ALA A 2 -24.41 -21.81 14.27
N GLN A 3 -24.11 -22.38 13.11
CA GLN A 3 -22.80 -22.37 12.50
C GLN A 3 -22.54 -20.95 12.02
N GLU A 4 -21.61 -20.25 12.66
CA GLU A 4 -21.09 -18.96 12.19
C GLU A 4 -20.38 -19.22 10.86
N VAL A 5 -21.05 -18.88 9.75
CA VAL A 5 -20.49 -18.96 8.41
C VAL A 5 -19.41 -17.88 8.31
N ALA A 6 -18.16 -18.33 8.30
CA ALA A 6 -17.00 -17.52 8.01
C ALA A 6 -17.19 -16.75 6.70
N ILE A 7 -17.26 -15.43 6.78
CA ILE A 7 -17.06 -14.55 5.62
C ILE A 7 -15.73 -13.84 5.83
N GLN A 8 -14.64 -14.56 5.57
CA GLN A 8 -13.38 -13.90 5.24
C GLN A 8 -13.59 -13.29 3.84
N PRO A 9 -13.61 -11.95 3.66
CA PRO A 9 -13.66 -11.38 2.33
C PRO A 9 -12.36 -11.78 1.63
N LYS A 10 -12.43 -12.83 0.81
CA LYS A 10 -11.30 -13.38 0.06
C LYS A 10 -11.07 -12.48 -1.15
N TYR A 11 -10.57 -11.28 -0.87
CA TYR A 11 -10.14 -10.30 -1.85
C TYR A 11 -9.00 -10.87 -2.68
N ASN A 12 -9.30 -11.42 -3.86
CA ASN A 12 -8.28 -11.92 -4.78
C ASN A 12 -7.74 -10.75 -5.61
N ILE A 13 -7.15 -9.76 -4.93
CA ILE A 13 -6.41 -8.67 -5.55
C ILE A 13 -5.13 -9.30 -6.14
N PRO A 14 -4.83 -9.09 -7.43
CA PRO A 14 -3.61 -9.56 -8.06
C PRO A 14 -2.42 -9.18 -7.20
N ARG A 15 -1.74 -10.19 -6.65
CA ARG A 15 -0.59 -9.96 -5.79
C ARG A 15 0.58 -9.51 -6.67
N MET A 16 0.86 -8.21 -6.65
CA MET A 16 1.98 -7.60 -7.35
C MET A 16 3.27 -7.78 -6.52
N LYS A 17 4.30 -8.38 -7.12
CA LYS A 17 5.58 -8.59 -6.46
C LYS A 17 6.31 -7.28 -6.20
N SER A 18 6.10 -6.27 -7.05
CA SER A 18 6.67 -4.93 -6.88
C SER A 18 6.15 -4.25 -5.63
N VAL A 19 4.85 -4.34 -5.36
CA VAL A 19 4.22 -3.80 -4.15
C VAL A 19 4.75 -4.51 -2.91
N GLU A 20 4.93 -5.83 -2.98
CA GLU A 20 5.53 -6.60 -1.89
C GLU A 20 6.98 -6.20 -1.61
N ARG A 21 7.78 -5.88 -2.64
CA ARG A 21 9.16 -5.41 -2.50
C ARG A 21 9.25 -4.00 -1.92
N ILE A 22 8.42 -3.08 -2.41
CA ILE A 22 8.38 -1.68 -1.94
C ILE A 22 7.91 -1.64 -0.48
N SER A 23 6.94 -2.47 -0.10
CA SER A 23 6.48 -2.58 1.28
C SER A 23 7.56 -3.09 2.25
N LYS A 24 8.51 -3.91 1.75
CA LYS A 24 9.67 -4.38 2.54
C LYS A 24 10.76 -3.31 2.73
N LEU A 25 10.61 -2.11 2.16
CA LEU A 25 11.55 -1.02 2.39
C LEU A 25 11.20 -0.32 3.72
N PRO A 26 12.13 -0.23 4.69
CA PRO A 26 11.85 0.31 6.01
C PRO A 26 11.40 1.78 5.99
N ALA A 27 11.83 2.56 4.98
CA ALA A 27 11.37 3.93 4.78
C ALA A 27 9.88 4.02 4.42
N VAL A 28 9.38 3.06 3.65
CA VAL A 28 7.98 3.02 3.21
C VAL A 28 7.07 2.63 4.37
N GLU A 29 7.44 1.58 5.11
CA GLU A 29 6.69 1.11 6.28
C GLU A 29 6.48 2.25 7.30
N GLN A 30 7.56 2.94 7.69
CA GLN A 30 7.49 4.06 8.63
C GLN A 30 6.66 5.24 8.11
N THR A 31 6.78 5.57 6.83
CA THR A 31 6.02 6.68 6.21
C THR A 31 4.54 6.36 6.12
N VAL A 32 4.19 5.12 5.79
CA VAL A 32 2.79 4.64 5.72
C VAL A 32 2.15 4.67 7.10
N ASP A 33 2.85 4.16 8.13
CA ASP A 33 2.35 4.18 9.50
C ASP A 33 2.18 5.60 10.03
N MET A 34 3.14 6.49 9.75
CA MET A 34 3.04 7.90 10.12
C MET A 34 1.85 8.58 9.43
N ALA A 35 1.66 8.36 8.14
CA ALA A 35 0.52 8.89 7.39
C ALA A 35 -0.81 8.37 7.94
N ASN A 36 -0.88 7.09 8.29
CA ASN A 36 -2.07 6.48 8.89
C ASN A 36 -2.38 7.09 10.26
N ASN A 37 -1.36 7.26 11.13
CA ASN A 37 -1.53 7.88 12.44
C ASN A 37 -2.02 9.33 12.33
N LEU A 38 -1.45 10.12 11.41
CA LEU A 38 -1.91 11.48 11.13
C LEU A 38 -3.33 11.51 10.58
N TYR A 39 -3.65 10.60 9.65
CA TYR A 39 -4.98 10.46 9.08
C TYR A 39 -6.03 10.15 10.16
N VAL A 40 -5.77 9.18 11.04
CA VAL A 40 -6.65 8.84 12.17
C VAL A 40 -6.82 10.05 13.09
N LYS A 41 -5.73 10.74 13.40
CA LYS A 41 -5.75 11.94 14.24
C LYS A 41 -6.62 13.05 13.63
N VAL A 42 -6.50 13.30 12.31
CA VAL A 42 -7.32 14.29 11.58
C VAL A 42 -8.77 13.86 11.49
N LYS A 43 -9.03 12.59 11.20
CA LYS A 43 -10.37 12.00 11.11
C LYS A 43 -11.14 12.13 12.43
N ASP A 44 -10.48 11.90 13.55
CA ASP A 44 -11.10 11.97 14.89
C ASP A 44 -11.13 13.38 15.51
N THR A 45 -10.67 14.42 14.80
CA THR A 45 -10.75 15.80 15.31
C THR A 45 -12.18 16.33 15.44
N ASN A 46 -13.09 15.94 14.55
CA ASN A 46 -14.47 16.43 14.55
C ASN A 46 -15.43 15.39 13.98
N SER A 47 -16.63 15.28 14.57
CA SER A 47 -17.67 14.33 14.13
C SER A 47 -18.10 14.49 12.66
N LEU A 48 -18.10 15.72 12.12
CA LEU A 48 -18.45 15.97 10.72
C LEU A 48 -17.37 15.46 9.77
N VAL A 49 -16.11 15.79 10.07
CA VAL A 49 -14.93 15.35 9.32
C VAL A 49 -14.85 13.82 9.32
N LYS A 50 -15.03 13.20 10.50
CA LYS A 50 -15.10 11.74 10.65
C LYS A 50 -16.14 11.12 9.73
N THR A 51 -17.34 11.68 9.65
CA THR A 51 -18.46 11.11 8.89
C THR A 51 -18.19 11.17 7.38
N VAL A 52 -17.71 12.31 6.87
CA VAL A 52 -17.38 12.48 5.45
C VAL A 52 -16.27 11.54 5.03
N LEU A 53 -15.17 11.48 5.79
CA LEU A 53 -14.05 10.60 5.48
C LEU A 53 -14.40 9.11 5.61
N THR A 54 -15.18 8.73 6.63
CA THR A 54 -15.66 7.33 6.78
C THR A 54 -16.58 6.93 5.62
N THR A 55 -17.41 7.85 5.12
CA THR A 55 -18.27 7.60 3.96
C THR A 55 -17.45 7.42 2.69
N ALA A 56 -16.40 8.23 2.51
CA ALA A 56 -15.46 8.07 1.41
C ALA A 56 -14.71 6.72 1.49
N GLU A 57 -14.21 6.33 2.65
CA GLU A 57 -13.57 5.02 2.87
C GLU A 57 -14.52 3.87 2.54
N THR A 58 -15.78 3.96 2.97
CA THR A 58 -16.78 2.91 2.76
C THR A 58 -17.14 2.80 1.27
N THR A 59 -17.23 3.94 0.57
CA THR A 59 -17.44 3.99 -0.88
C THR A 59 -16.29 3.31 -1.62
N VAL A 60 -15.05 3.59 -1.23
CA VAL A 60 -13.87 2.95 -1.83
C VAL A 60 -13.91 1.44 -1.58
N LYS A 61 -14.16 0.99 -0.34
CA LYS A 61 -14.27 -0.45 -0.02
C LYS A 61 -15.34 -1.15 -0.88
N GLY A 62 -16.52 -0.56 -1.01
CA GLY A 62 -17.59 -1.10 -1.85
C GLY A 62 -17.24 -1.11 -3.34
N ALA A 63 -16.55 -0.09 -3.84
CA ALA A 63 -16.10 -0.06 -5.23
C ALA A 63 -15.06 -1.16 -5.53
N VAL A 64 -14.19 -1.46 -4.58
CA VAL A 64 -13.21 -2.54 -4.71
C VAL A 64 -13.93 -3.91 -4.73
N ASP A 65 -15.05 -4.07 -4.01
CA ASP A 65 -15.85 -5.31 -4.01
C ASP A 65 -16.53 -5.52 -5.38
N ILE A 66 -17.04 -4.44 -5.97
CA ILE A 66 -17.74 -4.46 -7.26
C ILE A 66 -16.77 -4.66 -8.44
N THR A 67 -15.50 -4.30 -8.28
CA THR A 67 -14.49 -4.39 -9.36
C THR A 67 -13.73 -5.71 -9.38
N LEU A 68 -13.84 -6.56 -8.34
CA LEU A 68 -13.35 -7.93 -8.27
C LEU A 68 -13.59 -8.79 -9.54
N PRO A 69 -14.79 -8.81 -10.15
CA PRO A 69 -15.03 -9.62 -11.35
C PRO A 69 -14.24 -9.17 -12.59
N VAL A 70 -13.87 -7.88 -12.67
CA VAL A 70 -13.12 -7.31 -13.81
C VAL A 70 -11.62 -7.60 -13.71
N THR A 71 -11.15 -7.88 -12.50
CA THR A 71 -9.73 -8.12 -12.20
C THR A 71 -9.15 -9.35 -12.92
N SER A 72 -9.98 -10.35 -13.23
CA SER A 72 -9.58 -11.54 -14.00
C SER A 72 -9.14 -11.22 -15.43
N LYS A 73 -9.72 -10.19 -16.06
CA LYS A 73 -9.32 -9.71 -17.40
C LYS A 73 -8.07 -8.83 -17.37
N LEU A 74 -7.77 -8.25 -16.21
CA LEU A 74 -6.63 -7.36 -16.01
C LEU A 74 -5.39 -8.11 -15.49
N GLU A 75 -5.50 -9.38 -15.12
CA GLU A 75 -4.38 -10.16 -14.58
C GLU A 75 -3.19 -10.23 -15.56
N GLY A 76 -3.45 -10.34 -16.86
CA GLY A 76 -2.42 -10.28 -17.92
C GLY A 76 -1.65 -8.96 -17.94
N PRO A 77 -2.31 -7.80 -18.17
CA PRO A 77 -1.62 -6.51 -18.17
C PRO A 77 -1.04 -6.13 -16.79
N ILE A 78 -1.67 -6.52 -15.68
CA ILE A 78 -1.14 -6.29 -14.33
C ILE A 78 0.18 -7.04 -14.14
N LYS A 79 0.31 -8.29 -14.59
CA LYS A 79 1.58 -9.04 -14.53
C LYS A 79 2.68 -8.40 -15.38
N MET A 80 2.34 -7.89 -16.57
CA MET A 80 3.30 -7.20 -17.42
C MET A 80 3.82 -5.92 -16.76
N MET A 81 2.91 -5.13 -16.18
CA MET A 81 3.25 -3.90 -15.47
C MET A 81 4.01 -4.20 -14.18
N ASP A 82 3.68 -5.27 -13.45
CA ASP A 82 4.44 -5.73 -12.30
C ASP A 82 5.87 -6.12 -12.67
N SER A 83 6.07 -6.80 -13.81
CA SER A 83 7.42 -7.09 -14.30
C SER A 83 8.19 -5.82 -14.65
N PHE A 84 7.56 -4.84 -15.28
CA PHE A 84 8.19 -3.56 -15.60
C PHE A 84 8.57 -2.79 -14.32
N LEU A 85 7.68 -2.76 -13.34
CA LEU A 85 7.91 -2.11 -12.05
C LEU A 85 9.05 -2.80 -11.29
N CYS A 86 9.10 -4.14 -11.27
CA CYS A 86 10.24 -4.89 -10.72
C CYS A 86 11.55 -4.49 -11.41
N SER A 87 11.60 -4.46 -12.75
CA SER A 87 12.79 -4.03 -13.47
C SER A 87 13.18 -2.57 -13.20
N SER A 88 12.20 -1.68 -13.04
CA SER A 88 12.45 -0.28 -12.69
C SER A 88 13.01 -0.15 -11.28
N LEU A 89 12.50 -0.96 -10.35
CA LEU A 89 12.98 -1.00 -8.98
C LEU A 89 14.39 -1.59 -8.94
N ASP A 90 14.69 -2.62 -9.74
CA ASP A 90 16.04 -3.18 -9.89
C ASP A 90 17.02 -2.12 -10.42
N PHE A 91 16.60 -1.30 -11.37
CA PHE A 91 17.40 -0.18 -11.88
C PHE A 91 17.65 0.89 -10.81
N VAL A 92 16.63 1.25 -10.02
CA VAL A 92 16.78 2.20 -8.91
C VAL A 92 17.68 1.61 -7.81
N GLU A 93 17.58 0.32 -7.52
CA GLU A 93 18.46 -0.36 -6.57
C GLU A 93 19.92 -0.40 -7.05
N ASP A 94 20.16 -0.59 -8.35
CA ASP A 94 21.51 -0.59 -8.95
C ASP A 94 22.13 0.82 -9.00
N LYS A 95 21.32 1.85 -9.26
CA LYS A 95 21.77 3.24 -9.36
C LYS A 95 21.83 3.98 -8.02
N ILE A 96 20.99 3.60 -7.06
CA ILE A 96 20.86 4.25 -5.75
C ILE A 96 20.87 3.17 -4.65
N PRO A 97 22.05 2.59 -4.32
CA PRO A 97 22.17 1.58 -3.27
C PRO A 97 21.77 2.12 -1.87
N ALA A 98 21.65 3.44 -1.71
CA ALA A 98 21.15 4.11 -0.51
C ALA A 98 19.67 3.79 -0.17
N VAL A 99 18.86 3.31 -1.12
CA VAL A 99 17.45 2.93 -0.86
C VAL A 99 17.32 1.66 -0.01
N LYS A 100 18.36 0.80 0.02
CA LYS A 100 18.43 -0.40 0.88
C LYS A 100 18.98 -0.13 2.29
N LEU A 101 19.52 1.06 2.51
CA LEU A 101 20.10 1.41 3.80
C LEU A 101 18.99 1.91 4.73
N PRO A 102 18.84 1.32 5.93
CA PRO A 102 18.02 1.93 6.97
C PRO A 102 18.58 3.34 7.25
N LEU A 103 17.68 4.32 7.36
CA LEU A 103 18.02 5.74 7.53
C LEU A 103 18.97 5.99 8.72
N ASP A 104 19.07 5.04 9.66
CA ASP A 104 19.99 5.08 10.81
C ASP A 104 21.49 5.14 10.46
N LYS A 105 21.88 4.88 9.20
CA LYS A 105 23.28 4.98 8.73
C LYS A 105 23.57 6.26 7.92
N ILE A 106 22.59 7.12 7.64
CA ILE A 106 22.83 8.44 7.04
C ILE A 106 23.13 9.43 8.18
N HIS A 107 24.24 9.18 8.87
CA HIS A 107 24.80 10.13 9.82
C HIS A 107 26.00 10.82 9.15
N VAL A 108 25.77 12.09 8.81
CA VAL A 108 26.76 13.20 8.82
C VAL A 108 27.99 13.03 7.92
N GLN A 109 27.91 13.37 6.62
CA GLN A 109 29.11 13.76 5.86
C GLN A 109 28.79 14.70 4.67
N ASP A 110 27.88 15.65 4.84
CA ASP A 110 27.75 16.81 3.93
C ASP A 110 27.65 18.13 4.73
N ILE A 111 28.46 18.23 5.79
CA ILE A 111 28.82 19.51 6.40
C ILE A 111 30.34 19.55 6.52
N ASN A 112 31.01 19.87 5.42
CA ASN A 112 32.30 20.56 5.44
C ASN A 112 32.50 21.35 4.14
#